data_AF-A0A2E9IQB0-F1
#
_entry.id   AF-A0A2E9IQB0-F1
#
_cell.length_a   1.000
_cell.length_b   1.000
_cell.length_c   1.000
_cell.angle_alpha   90.00
_cell.angle_beta   90.00
_cell.angle_gamma   90.00
#
_symmetry.space_group_name_H-M   'P 1'
#
loop_
_entity.id
_entity.type
_entity.pdbx_description
1 polymer ?
#
loop_
_entity_poly.entity_id
_entity_poly.type
_entity_poly.pdbx_seq_one_letter_code
_entity_poly.pdbx_strand_id
1 'polypeptide(L)'
;MNVRHWVGSEMTETIDARQQQMLNLVLAKVRLYYDELYQTKASCQYPLSLSRLMRLCNRNGTRTLMAVRILSLSYDPETEQEPPLYYDRAQSPKNPMRRAYRIYLRSPHRDK
;
A
#
# COMPACT_ATOMS: atom_id res chain seq x y z
N MET A 1 20.42 -6.38 3.58
CA MET A 1 19.27 -7.09 2.98
C MET A 1 18.22 -7.19 4.07
N ASN A 2 16.96 -6.87 3.78
CA ASN A 2 15.90 -6.92 4.79
C ASN A 2 15.06 -8.17 4.58
N VAL A 3 14.67 -8.85 5.66
CA VAL A 3 13.78 -10.01 5.59
C VAL A 3 12.37 -9.55 5.93
N ARG A 4 11.36 -10.05 5.22
CA ARG A 4 9.95 -9.81 5.56
C ARG A 4 9.21 -11.12 5.73
N HIS A 5 8.31 -11.15 6.72
CA HIS A 5 7.46 -12.30 7.02
C HIS A 5 6.06 -12.06 6.45
N TRP A 6 5.53 -13.03 5.70
CA TRP A 6 4.20 -12.93 5.10
C TRP A 6 3.12 -13.35 6.11
N VAL A 7 2.18 -12.44 6.37
CA VAL A 7 1.08 -12.63 7.33
C VAL A 7 0.25 -13.86 6.96
N GLY A 8 -0.01 -14.71 7.95
CA GLY A 8 -0.80 -15.94 7.78
C GLY A 8 -0.05 -17.07 7.08
N SER A 9 1.27 -16.96 6.94
CA SER A 9 2.13 -18.02 6.41
C SER A 9 3.49 -18.04 7.13
N GLU A 10 4.20 -19.15 7.06
CA GLU A 10 5.60 -19.24 7.52
C GLU A 10 6.60 -18.76 6.45
N MET A 11 6.11 -18.12 5.39
CA MET A 11 6.94 -17.69 4.27
C MET A 11 7.71 -16.41 4.61
N THR A 12 9.02 -16.46 4.40
CA THR A 12 9.92 -15.30 4.48
C THR A 12 10.46 -14.94 3.11
N GLU A 13 10.56 -13.65 2.82
CA GLU A 13 11.15 -13.14 1.57
C GLU A 13 12.30 -12.18 1.88
N THR A 14 13.42 -12.36 1.18
CA THR A 14 14.56 -11.44 1.24
C THR A 14 14.35 -10.31 0.24
N ILE A 15 14.33 -9.08 0.76
CA ILE A 15 14.15 -7.86 0.00
C ILE A 15 15.51 -7.20 -0.24
N ASP A 16 15.86 -7.03 -1.51
CA ASP A 16 17.05 -6.30 -1.93
C ASP A 16 16.90 -4.78 -1.74
N ALA A 17 18.01 -4.03 -1.88
CA ALA A 17 17.99 -2.59 -1.67
C ALA A 17 17.05 -1.84 -2.64
N ARG A 18 16.91 -2.31 -3.88
CA ARG A 18 16.06 -1.70 -4.90
C ARG A 18 14.59 -1.93 -4.60
N GLN A 19 14.23 -3.14 -4.18
CA GLN A 19 12.90 -3.49 -3.71
C GLN A 19 12.56 -2.68 -2.46
N GLN A 20 13.47 -2.58 -1.48
CA GLN A 20 13.27 -1.79 -0.27
C GLN A 20 13.03 -0.31 -0.59
N GLN A 21 13.80 0.29 -1.50
CA GLN A 21 13.57 1.65 -1.97
C GLN A 21 12.16 1.83 -2.59
N MET A 22 11.69 0.83 -3.34
CA MET A 22 10.34 0.86 -3.92
C MET A 22 9.25 0.78 -2.84
N LEU A 23 9.44 -0.07 -1.81
CA LEU A 23 8.52 -0.15 -0.66
C LEU A 23 8.46 1.20 0.08
N ASN A 24 9.62 1.79 0.37
CA ASN A 24 9.72 3.08 1.05
C ASN A 24 9.03 4.20 0.25
N LEU A 25 9.29 4.26 -1.07
CA LEU A 25 8.64 5.23 -1.95
C LEU A 25 7.12 5.10 -1.94
N VAL A 26 6.62 3.86 -2.08
CA VAL A 26 5.16 3.61 -2.08
C VAL A 26 4.55 4.01 -0.75
N LEU A 27 5.12 3.55 0.36
CA LEU A 27 4.61 3.88 1.70
C LEU A 27 4.61 5.39 1.95
N ALA A 28 5.70 6.09 1.60
CA ALA A 28 5.78 7.55 1.74
C ALA A 28 4.70 8.28 0.93
N LYS A 29 4.41 7.83 -0.30
CA LYS A 29 3.35 8.44 -1.12
C LYS A 29 1.93 8.10 -0.65
N VAL A 30 1.73 6.93 -0.04
CA VAL A 30 0.45 6.61 0.60
C VAL A 30 0.24 7.49 1.83
N ARG A 31 1.26 7.65 2.69
CA ARG A 31 1.22 8.56 3.84
C ARG A 31 0.93 10.00 3.40
N LEU A 32 1.70 10.53 2.46
CA LEU A 32 1.45 11.85 1.85
C LEU A 32 0.00 12.02 1.39
N TYR A 33 -0.55 11.00 0.72
CA TYR A 33 -1.94 11.07 0.28
C TYR A 33 -2.91 11.19 1.45
N TYR A 34 -2.77 10.35 2.48
CA TYR A 34 -3.71 10.34 3.61
C TYR A 34 -3.51 11.49 4.60
N ASP A 35 -2.29 11.98 4.75
CA ASP A 35 -1.95 13.05 5.69
C ASP A 35 -2.22 14.44 5.10
N GLU A 36 -1.96 14.65 3.81
CA GLU A 36 -2.00 16.00 3.20
C GLU A 36 -3.07 16.17 2.11
N LEU A 37 -3.44 15.10 1.40
CA LEU A 37 -4.33 15.20 0.23
C LEU A 37 -5.74 14.71 0.51
N TYR A 38 -5.89 13.73 1.40
CA TYR A 38 -7.15 13.07 1.67
C TYR A 38 -8.12 14.07 2.30
N GLN A 39 -9.31 14.15 1.73
CA GLN A 39 -10.36 15.10 2.09
C GLN A 39 -10.03 16.59 1.90
N THR A 40 -8.85 16.97 1.41
CA THR A 40 -8.53 18.39 1.14
C THR A 40 -9.09 18.90 -0.19
N LYS A 41 -9.42 17.99 -1.12
CA LYS A 41 -10.04 18.30 -2.43
C LYS A 41 -11.13 17.27 -2.76
N ALA A 42 -12.15 17.66 -3.53
CA ALA A 42 -13.24 16.76 -3.93
C ALA A 42 -12.74 15.45 -4.58
N SER A 43 -11.69 15.53 -5.41
CA SER A 43 -11.10 14.34 -6.05
C SER A 43 -10.33 13.42 -5.08
N CYS A 44 -10.06 13.85 -3.85
CA CYS A 44 -9.31 13.14 -2.81
C CYS A 44 -10.19 12.76 -1.61
N GLN A 45 -11.52 12.80 -1.75
CA GLN A 45 -12.45 12.30 -0.72
C GLN A 45 -12.59 10.77 -0.74
N TYR A 46 -12.05 10.12 -1.78
CA TYR A 46 -12.13 8.68 -1.98
C TYR A 46 -10.83 7.97 -1.58
N PRO A 47 -10.89 6.66 -1.24
CA PRO A 47 -9.71 5.86 -1.00
C PRO A 47 -8.69 5.94 -2.14
N LEU A 48 -7.41 5.81 -1.80
CA LEU A 48 -6.33 5.91 -2.79
C LEU A 48 -6.44 4.78 -3.82
N SER A 49 -6.57 5.14 -5.10
CA SER A 49 -6.57 4.18 -6.19
C SER A 49 -5.16 3.84 -6.66
N LEU A 50 -4.96 2.62 -7.19
CA LEU A 50 -3.68 2.22 -7.76
C LEU A 50 -3.20 3.17 -8.87
N SER A 51 -4.10 3.63 -9.75
CA SER A 51 -3.73 4.57 -10.82
C SER A 51 -3.29 5.94 -10.31
N ARG A 52 -3.83 6.42 -9.19
CA ARG A 52 -3.33 7.65 -8.55
C ARG A 52 -1.98 7.40 -7.89
N LEU A 53 -1.82 6.29 -7.17
CA LEU A 53 -0.56 5.93 -6.54
C LEU A 53 0.58 5.77 -7.57
N MET A 54 0.31 5.15 -8.72
CA MET A 54 1.26 5.07 -9.84
C MET A 54 1.76 6.45 -10.29
N ARG A 55 0.86 7.43 -10.38
CA ARG A 55 1.19 8.82 -10.71
C ARG A 55 2.03 9.48 -9.62
N LEU A 56 1.65 9.30 -8.34
CA LEU A 56 2.39 9.85 -7.20
C LEU A 56 3.81 9.27 -7.07
N CYS A 57 3.99 7.99 -7.39
CA CYS A 57 5.29 7.35 -7.39
C CYS A 57 6.09 7.58 -8.68
N ASN A 58 5.45 8.01 -9.77
CA ASN A 58 6.01 8.01 -11.12
C ASN A 58 6.59 6.63 -11.50
N ARG A 59 5.79 5.56 -11.34
CA ARG A 59 6.19 4.16 -11.57
C ARG A 59 5.11 3.35 -12.28
N ASN A 60 5.51 2.23 -12.89
CA ASN A 60 4.58 1.33 -13.58
C ASN A 60 3.63 0.60 -12.62
N GLY A 61 2.49 0.16 -13.14
CA GLY A 61 1.42 -0.43 -12.34
C GLY A 61 1.81 -1.72 -11.64
N THR A 62 2.56 -2.60 -12.31
CA THR A 62 2.98 -3.89 -11.74
C THR A 62 3.89 -3.70 -10.53
N ARG A 63 4.92 -2.84 -10.62
CA ARG A 63 5.84 -2.57 -9.52
C ARG A 63 5.15 -1.91 -8.35
N THR A 64 4.29 -0.91 -8.62
CA THR A 64 3.51 -0.26 -7.57
C THR A 64 2.56 -1.26 -6.88
N LEU A 65 1.89 -2.12 -7.66
CA LEU A 65 0.99 -3.12 -7.09
C LEU A 65 1.72 -4.17 -6.26
N MET A 66 2.88 -4.67 -6.72
CA MET A 66 3.67 -5.63 -5.93
C MET A 66 4.12 -5.00 -4.61
N ALA A 67 4.61 -3.77 -4.63
CA ALA A 67 4.96 -3.04 -3.42
C ALA A 67 3.77 -2.86 -2.47
N VAL A 68 2.58 -2.51 -2.99
CA VAL A 68 1.35 -2.43 -2.18
C VAL A 68 1.03 -3.78 -1.53
N ARG A 69 1.15 -4.90 -2.26
CA ARG A 69 0.89 -6.24 -1.73
C ARG A 69 1.85 -6.59 -0.59
N ILE A 70 3.15 -6.40 -0.82
CA ILE A 70 4.17 -6.64 0.20
C ILE A 70 3.88 -5.79 1.44
N LEU A 71 3.62 -4.49 1.29
CA LEU A 71 3.29 -3.59 2.40
C LEU A 71 1.95 -3.88 3.10
N SER A 72 1.08 -4.70 2.50
CA SER A 72 -0.23 -5.04 3.08
C SER A 72 -0.30 -6.44 3.68
N LEU A 73 0.62 -7.32 3.28
CA LEU A 73 0.59 -8.76 3.59
C LEU A 73 1.90 -9.25 4.20
N SER A 74 2.86 -8.38 4.45
CA SER A 74 4.09 -8.75 5.12
C SER A 74 4.52 -7.68 6.12
N TYR A 75 5.21 -8.11 7.16
CA TYR A 75 5.81 -7.26 8.18
C TYR A 75 7.32 -7.47 8.26
N ASP A 76 7.99 -6.52 8.89
CA ASP A 76 9.41 -6.66 9.23
C ASP A 76 9.50 -7.30 10.62
N PRO A 77 10.11 -8.51 10.74
CA PRO A 77 10.17 -9.24 12.01
C PRO A 77 10.97 -8.51 13.09
N GLU A 78 11.92 -7.64 12.73
CA GLU A 78 12.72 -6.92 13.72
C GLU A 78 11.91 -5.82 14.42
N THR A 79 10.92 -5.27 13.73
CA THR A 79 10.06 -4.21 14.27
C THR A 79 8.72 -4.72 14.79
N GLU A 80 8.36 -5.96 14.47
CA GLU A 80 7.03 -6.58 14.71
C GLU A 80 5.83 -5.70 14.31
N GLN A 81 6.05 -4.67 13.48
CA GLN A 81 4.99 -3.76 13.09
C GLN A 81 4.07 -4.44 12.10
N GLU A 82 2.77 -4.44 12.40
CA GLU A 82 1.75 -4.87 11.46
C GLU A 82 1.95 -4.24 10.07
N PRO A 83 1.55 -4.93 8.98
CA PRO A 83 1.66 -4.37 7.65
C PRO A 83 1.02 -2.97 7.59
N PRO A 84 1.76 -1.92 7.18
CA PRO A 84 1.29 -0.55 7.31
C PRO A 84 0.09 -0.23 6.42
N LEU A 85 -0.22 -1.09 5.44
CA LEU A 85 -1.30 -0.89 4.49
C LEU A 85 -2.35 -2.00 4.61
N TYR A 86 -3.53 -1.69 4.10
CA TYR A 86 -4.47 -2.71 3.64
C TYR A 86 -5.07 -2.29 2.30
N TYR A 87 -5.54 -3.25 1.53
CA TYR A 87 -6.24 -2.96 0.29
C TYR A 87 -7.43 -3.89 0.10
N ASP A 88 -8.42 -3.38 -0.60
CA ASP A 88 -9.53 -4.18 -1.11
C ASP A 88 -9.69 -3.97 -2.62
N ARG A 89 -10.58 -4.75 -3.23
CA ARG A 89 -11.00 -4.57 -4.62
C ARG A 89 -12.50 -4.32 -4.67
N ALA A 90 -12.88 -3.08 -4.99
CA ALA A 90 -14.28 -2.70 -5.20
C ALA A 90 -14.75 -3.15 -6.57
N GLN A 91 -15.86 -3.90 -6.63
CA GLN A 91 -16.54 -4.13 -7.90
C GLN A 91 -17.22 -2.84 -8.36
N SER A 92 -17.02 -2.47 -9.63
CA SER A 92 -17.72 -1.32 -10.18
C SER A 92 -19.18 -1.68 -10.48
N PRO A 93 -20.16 -0.86 -10.05
CA PRO A 93 -21.57 -1.09 -10.40
C PRO A 93 -21.82 -0.93 -11.91
N LYS A 94 -20.97 -0.17 -12.62
CA LYS A 94 -21.07 0.05 -14.07
C LYS A 94 -20.35 -1.00 -14.90
N ASN A 95 -19.39 -1.72 -14.31
CA ASN A 95 -18.63 -2.76 -15.01
C ASN A 95 -18.26 -3.88 -14.02
N PRO A 96 -19.00 -5.00 -14.02
CA PRO A 96 -18.77 -6.12 -13.09
C PRO A 96 -17.37 -6.75 -13.20
N MET A 97 -16.73 -6.64 -14.37
CA MET A 97 -15.37 -7.17 -14.62
C MET A 97 -14.29 -6.24 -14.08
N ARG A 98 -14.60 -4.95 -13.89
CA ARG A 98 -13.66 -3.97 -13.34
C ARG A 98 -13.69 -4.02 -11.82
N ARG A 99 -12.61 -4.50 -11.21
CA ARG A 99 -12.41 -4.40 -9.76
C ARG A 99 -11.25 -3.47 -9.43
N ALA A 100 -11.57 -2.25 -9.01
CA ALA A 100 -10.58 -1.22 -8.72
C ALA A 100 -9.95 -1.45 -7.34
N TYR A 101 -8.62 -1.30 -7.25
CA TYR A 101 -7.92 -1.32 -5.98
C TYR A 101 -8.26 -0.06 -5.17
N ARG A 102 -8.65 -0.26 -3.90
CA ARG A 102 -8.74 0.78 -2.88
C ARG A 102 -7.66 0.48 -1.84
N ILE A 103 -6.70 1.39 -1.71
CA ILE A 103 -5.50 1.24 -0.89
C ILE A 103 -5.65 2.18 0.30
N TYR A 104 -5.41 1.69 1.51
CA TYR A 104 -5.60 2.45 2.74
C TYR A 104 -4.36 2.35 3.61
N LEU A 105 -4.08 3.44 4.32
CA LEU A 105 -3.11 3.43 5.40
C LEU A 105 -3.77 2.78 6.62
N ARG A 106 -3.15 1.77 7.23
CA ARG A 106 -3.52 1.35 8.58
C ARG A 106 -3.10 2.46 9.52
N SER A 107 -4.04 3.05 10.24
CA SER A 107 -3.66 3.95 11.32
C SER A 107 -2.77 3.16 12.29
N PRO A 108 -1.61 3.68 12.70
CA PRO A 108 -0.99 3.18 13.92
C PRO A 108 -2.05 3.36 14.99
N HIS A 109 -2.33 2.32 15.76
CA HIS A 109 -3.21 2.37 16.92
C HIS A 109 -2.96 3.68 17.69
N ARG A 110 -3.84 4.68 17.48
CA ARG A 110 -4.16 5.63 18.54
C ARG A 110 -5.15 4.87 19.38
N ASP A 111 -4.62 4.07 20.30
CA ASP A 111 -5.37 3.76 21.50
C ASP A 111 -5.74 5.14 22.10
N LYS A 112 -7.04 5.43 22.04
CA LYS A 112 -7.66 6.52 22.78
C LYS A 112 -8.05 6.00 24.14
#